data_AF-A0A484SMJ8-F1
#
_entry.id   AF-A0A484SMJ8-F1
#
_cell.length_a   1.000
_cell.length_b   1.000
_cell.length_c   1.000
_cell.angle_alpha   90.00
_cell.angle_beta   90.00
_cell.angle_gamma   90.00
#
_symmetry.space_group_name_H-M   'P 1'
#
loop_
_entity.id
_entity.type
_entity.pdbx_description
1 polymer ?
#
loop_
_entity_poly.entity_id
_entity_poly.type
_entity_poly.pdbx_seq_one_letter_code
_entity_poly.pdbx_strand_id
1 'polypeptide(L)'
;MSLATRFSHHSPVLRADRPLSDDQIRAVAPSIFADEPHGSRSHRYAYIPTATVLSKLRQEGFEPFMVCQTRVRNEDRREFTKHLIRLRHASQINGTEANEIILVVRREVA
;
A
#
# COMPACT_ATOMS: atom_id res chain seq x y z
N MET A 1 -0.14 10.02 16.15
CA MET A 1 0.70 9.76 14.96
C MET A 1 -0.07 10.22 13.74
N SER A 2 0.37 11.27 13.04
CA SER A 2 -0.30 11.75 11.83
C SER A 2 0.14 10.91 10.63
N LEU A 3 -0.81 10.39 9.84
CA LEU A 3 -0.49 9.74 8.58
C LEU A 3 -0.11 10.81 7.55
N ALA A 4 0.78 10.48 6.61
CA ALA A 4 1.17 11.36 5.51
C ALA A 4 -0.02 11.84 4.66
N THR A 5 -1.16 11.17 4.78
CA THR A 5 -2.40 11.56 4.11
C THR A 5 -3.61 11.16 4.95
N ARG A 6 -4.71 11.90 4.81
CA ARG A 6 -5.95 11.61 5.55
C ARG A 6 -6.60 10.33 5.02
N PHE A 7 -6.94 9.44 5.95
CA PHE A 7 -7.80 8.28 5.77
C PHE A 7 -9.02 8.46 6.69
N SER A 8 -10.14 7.80 6.37
CA SER A 8 -11.31 7.81 7.25
C SER A 8 -10.98 7.12 8.58
N HIS A 9 -11.64 7.52 9.68
CA HIS A 9 -11.41 6.99 11.02
C HIS A 9 -11.56 5.46 11.13
N HIS A 10 -12.29 4.82 10.21
CA HIS A 10 -12.50 3.36 10.16
C HIS A 10 -11.89 2.69 8.91
N SER A 11 -10.85 3.29 8.33
CA SER A 11 -10.08 2.65 7.28
C SER A 11 -9.33 1.41 7.80
N PRO A 12 -9.39 0.26 7.12
CA PRO A 12 -8.57 -0.91 7.45
C PRO A 12 -7.09 -0.54 7.52
N VAL A 13 -6.46 -0.88 8.64
CA VAL A 13 -5.04 -0.66 8.88
C VAL A 13 -4.45 -1.87 9.58
N LEU A 14 -3.26 -2.27 9.15
CA LEU A 14 -2.46 -3.27 9.83
C LEU A 14 -1.06 -2.72 10.03
N ARG A 15 -0.56 -2.88 11.25
CA ARG A 15 0.79 -2.52 11.65
C ARG A 15 1.36 -3.66 12.46
N ALA A 16 2.64 -3.95 12.25
CA ALA A 16 3.38 -4.93 13.04
C ALA A 16 4.81 -4.43 13.28
N ASP A 17 5.45 -5.00 14.30
CA ASP A 17 6.88 -4.77 14.59
C ASP A 17 7.81 -5.70 13.78
N ARG A 18 7.20 -6.60 13.00
CA ARG A 18 7.87 -7.49 12.03
C ARG A 18 7.35 -7.22 10.62
N PRO A 19 8.14 -7.53 9.57
CA PRO A 19 7.69 -7.43 8.19
C PRO A 19 6.35 -8.12 7.94
N LEU A 20 5.46 -7.46 7.19
CA LEU A 20 4.16 -7.99 6.79
C LEU A 20 4.30 -8.91 5.57
N SER A 21 3.61 -10.05 5.60
CA SER A 21 3.51 -10.95 4.45
C SER A 21 2.54 -10.42 3.40
N ASP A 22 2.62 -10.95 2.17
CA ASP A 22 1.71 -10.55 1.10
C ASP A 22 0.27 -10.91 1.39
N ASP A 23 0.02 -12.04 2.05
CA ASP A 23 -1.33 -12.44 2.45
C ASP A 23 -1.91 -11.49 3.51
N GLN A 24 -1.08 -11.03 4.45
CA GLN A 24 -1.47 -10.03 5.44
C GLN A 24 -1.79 -8.68 4.78
N ILE A 25 -0.97 -8.27 3.81
CA ILE A 25 -1.18 -7.04 3.05
C ILE A 25 -2.45 -7.16 2.21
N ARG A 26 -2.66 -8.29 1.53
CA ARG A 26 -3.82 -8.54 0.65
C ARG A 26 -5.13 -8.53 1.43
N ALA A 27 -5.14 -9.07 2.65
CA ALA A 27 -6.34 -9.07 3.51
C ALA A 27 -6.82 -7.64 3.84
N VAL A 28 -5.90 -6.69 4.01
CA VAL A 28 -6.20 -5.32 4.45
C VAL A 28 -6.32 -4.36 3.28
N ALA A 29 -5.42 -4.49 2.30
CA ALA A 29 -5.27 -3.61 1.15
C ALA A 29 -5.15 -4.40 -0.16
N PRO A 30 -6.22 -5.07 -0.61
CA PRO A 30 -6.21 -5.87 -1.83
C PRO A 30 -5.88 -5.04 -3.09
N SER A 31 -6.13 -3.73 -3.09
CA SER A 31 -5.83 -2.84 -4.24
C SER A 31 -4.34 -2.75 -4.61
N ILE A 32 -3.43 -3.17 -3.72
CA ILE A 32 -1.99 -3.26 -4.02
C ILE A 32 -1.71 -4.33 -5.08
N PHE A 33 -2.49 -5.41 -5.05
CA PHE A 33 -2.32 -6.60 -5.90
C PHE A 33 -3.27 -6.64 -7.08
N ALA A 34 -4.01 -5.56 -7.35
CA ALA A 34 -4.85 -5.50 -8.55
C ALA A 34 -3.98 -5.50 -9.80
N ASP A 35 -4.15 -6.47 -10.70
CA ASP A 35 -3.29 -6.64 -11.88
C ASP A 35 -3.65 -5.70 -13.04
N GLU A 36 -4.85 -5.15 -13.05
CA GLU A 36 -5.35 -4.29 -14.12
C GLU A 36 -5.65 -2.86 -13.64
N PRO A 37 -5.39 -1.84 -14.49
CA PRO A 37 -5.95 -0.53 -14.27
C PRO A 37 -7.46 -0.58 -14.48
N HIS A 38 -8.22 0.24 -13.74
CA HIS A 38 -9.66 0.36 -13.99
C HIS A 38 -9.91 0.77 -15.45
N GLY A 39 -10.92 0.19 -16.10
CA GLY A 39 -11.24 0.43 -17.52
C GLY A 39 -11.56 1.89 -17.88
N SER A 40 -11.73 2.76 -16.90
CA SER A 40 -11.86 4.21 -17.10
C SER A 40 -10.54 4.92 -17.43
N ARG A 41 -9.41 4.21 -17.46
CA ARG A 41 -8.09 4.79 -17.77
C ARG A 41 -7.84 4.84 -19.28
N SER A 42 -7.35 5.97 -19.75
CA SER A 42 -6.95 6.14 -21.16
C SER A 42 -5.81 5.20 -21.54
N HIS A 43 -5.70 4.84 -22.82
CA HIS A 43 -4.59 4.06 -23.39
C HIS A 43 -3.18 4.65 -23.15
N ARG A 44 -3.09 5.95 -22.80
CA ARG A 44 -1.82 6.63 -22.45
C ARG A 44 -1.37 6.40 -21.01
N TYR A 45 -2.20 5.75 -20.19
CA TYR A 45 -1.87 5.50 -18.79
C TYR A 45 -0.96 4.28 -18.66
N ALA A 46 0.34 4.54 -18.43
CA ALA A 46 1.30 3.49 -18.14
C ALA A 46 1.09 2.99 -16.70
N TYR A 47 0.29 1.94 -16.57
CA TYR A 47 0.02 1.31 -15.29
C TYR A 47 1.21 0.46 -14.85
N ILE A 48 1.82 0.81 -13.71
CA ILE A 48 2.82 -0.02 -13.04
C ILE A 48 2.13 -0.66 -11.83
N PRO A 49 2.02 -2.00 -11.78
CA PRO A 49 1.42 -2.69 -10.65
C PRO A 49 2.17 -2.38 -9.35
N THR A 50 1.43 -2.01 -8.30
CA THR A 50 2.03 -1.65 -7.01
C THR A 50 2.70 -2.85 -6.35
N ALA A 51 2.17 -4.06 -6.54
CA ALA A 51 2.82 -5.31 -6.15
C ALA A 51 4.23 -5.45 -6.75
N THR A 52 4.43 -5.11 -8.02
CA THR A 52 5.76 -5.13 -8.66
C THR A 52 6.73 -4.17 -7.99
N VAL A 53 6.27 -2.96 -7.66
CA VAL A 53 7.09 -1.96 -6.94
C VAL A 53 7.43 -2.47 -5.53
N LEU A 54 6.46 -3.05 -4.82
CA LEU A 54 6.67 -3.61 -3.48
C LEU A 54 7.70 -4.75 -3.51
N SER A 55 7.60 -5.67 -4.47
CA SER A 55 8.56 -6.77 -4.62
C SER A 55 9.97 -6.27 -4.89
N LYS A 56 10.13 -5.24 -5.74
CA LYS A 56 11.45 -4.63 -5.98
C LYS A 56 12.00 -3.94 -4.74
N LEU A 57 11.16 -3.20 -3.99
CA LEU A 57 11.60 -2.56 -2.75
C LEU A 57 12.06 -3.58 -1.70
N ARG A 58 11.40 -4.74 -1.62
CA ARG A 58 11.86 -5.84 -0.75
C ARG A 58 13.23 -6.39 -1.16
N GLN A 59 13.50 -6.50 -2.46
CA GLN A 59 14.82 -6.94 -2.97
C GLN A 59 15.92 -5.95 -2.55
N GLU A 60 15.60 -4.65 -2.48
CA GLU A 60 16.48 -3.60 -1.97
C GLU A 60 16.50 -3.52 -0.42
N GLY A 61 15.89 -4.49 0.29
CA GLY A 61 15.89 -4.56 1.75
C GLY A 61 14.85 -3.69 2.44
N PHE A 62 13.92 -3.08 1.72
CA PHE A 62 12.80 -2.33 2.30
C PHE A 62 11.59 -3.23 2.53
N GLU A 63 11.33 -3.51 3.80
CA GLU A 63 10.25 -4.40 4.23
C GLU A 63 9.02 -3.61 4.69
N PRO A 64 7.78 -4.06 4.41
CA PRO A 64 6.57 -3.37 4.81
C PRO A 64 6.22 -3.64 6.28
N PHE A 65 5.98 -2.59 7.06
CA PHE A 65 5.58 -2.69 8.48
C PHE A 65 4.19 -2.15 8.77
N MET A 66 3.62 -1.39 7.82
CA MET A 66 2.28 -0.85 7.95
C MET A 66 1.62 -0.76 6.59
N VAL A 67 0.35 -1.14 6.54
CA VAL A 67 -0.51 -0.94 5.37
C VAL A 67 -1.85 -0.37 5.79
N CYS A 68 -2.42 0.50 4.96
CA CYS A 68 -3.74 1.08 5.14
C CYS A 68 -4.46 1.19 3.80
N GLN A 69 -5.76 0.94 3.76
CA GLN A 69 -6.59 1.17 2.58
C GLN A 69 -7.84 1.98 2.94
N THR A 70 -8.29 2.84 2.03
CA THR A 70 -9.58 3.52 2.18
C THR A 70 -10.72 2.50 2.15
N ARG A 71 -11.59 2.56 3.15
CA ARG A 71 -12.83 1.77 3.17
C ARG A 71 -13.79 2.28 2.09
N VAL A 72 -14.31 1.36 1.28
CA VAL A 72 -15.42 1.62 0.36
C VAL A 72 -16.67 0.90 0.81
N ARG A 73 -17.83 1.46 0.46
CA ARG A 73 -19.14 0.83 0.68
C ARG A 73 -19.50 -0.15 -0.44
N ASN A 74 -19.03 0.11 -1.66
CA ASN A 74 -19.22 -0.77 -2.81
C ASN A 74 -17.97 -1.65 -2.98
N GLU A 75 -18.15 -2.96 -2.94
CA GLU A 75 -17.08 -3.96 -3.04
C GLU A 75 -16.39 -3.96 -4.41
N ASP A 76 -17.10 -3.66 -5.50
CA ASP A 76 -16.56 -3.59 -6.86
C ASP A 76 -15.47 -2.52 -6.99
N ARG A 77 -15.49 -1.51 -6.10
CA ARG A 77 -14.51 -0.43 -6.09
C ARG A 77 -13.32 -0.72 -5.18
N ARG A 78 -13.34 -1.82 -4.41
CA ARG A 78 -12.36 -2.10 -3.35
C ARG A 78 -10.93 -2.22 -3.89
N GLU A 79 -10.77 -2.74 -5.09
CA GLU A 79 -9.49 -2.92 -5.77
C GLU A 79 -8.91 -1.62 -6.38
N PHE A 80 -9.72 -0.57 -6.46
CA PHE A 80 -9.33 0.72 -7.05
C PHE A 80 -9.30 1.84 -6.00
N THR A 81 -9.12 1.49 -4.73
CA THR A 81 -9.08 2.47 -3.66
C THR A 81 -7.68 2.99 -3.40
N LYS A 82 -7.62 4.13 -2.73
CA LYS A 82 -6.39 4.65 -2.16
C LYS A 82 -5.83 3.70 -1.11
N HIS A 83 -4.54 3.38 -1.21
CA HIS A 83 -3.81 2.66 -0.18
C HIS A 83 -2.49 3.35 0.16
N LEU A 84 -1.94 3.00 1.32
CA LEU A 84 -0.67 3.46 1.83
C LEU A 84 0.11 2.27 2.37
N ILE A 85 1.40 2.20 2.05
CA ILE A 85 2.36 1.23 2.59
C ILE A 85 3.51 2.02 3.22
N ARG A 86 3.94 1.63 4.42
CA ARG A 86 5.18 2.12 5.03
C ARG A 86 6.20 1.01 5.06
N LEU A 87 7.36 1.29 4.51
CA LEU A 87 8.49 0.37 4.49
C LEU A 87 9.64 0.93 5.31
N ARG A 88 10.44 0.01 5.88
CA ARG A 88 11.68 0.30 6.59
C ARG A 88 12.77 -0.59 6.06
N HIS A 89 14.00 -0.09 6.04
CA HIS A 89 15.14 -0.91 5.64
C HIS A 89 15.48 -1.94 6.72
N ALA A 90 15.83 -3.16 6.33
CA ALA A 90 16.12 -4.27 7.23
C ALA A 90 17.24 -3.96 8.24
N SER A 91 18.22 -3.15 7.86
CA SER A 91 19.32 -2.73 8.75
C SER A 91 18.92 -1.75 9.85
N GLN A 92 17.74 -1.13 9.77
CA GLN A 92 17.29 -0.08 10.69
C GLN A 92 16.06 -0.50 11.52
N ILE A 93 15.69 -1.78 11.50
CA ILE A 93 14.49 -2.27 12.20
C ILE A 93 14.56 -2.01 13.72
N ASN A 94 15.74 -2.18 14.33
CA ASN A 94 15.97 -2.01 15.78
C ASN A 94 16.56 -0.63 16.16
N GLY A 95 16.67 0.30 15.20
CA GLY A 95 17.16 1.64 15.47
C GLY A 95 16.14 2.46 16.27
N THR A 96 16.60 3.33 17.17
CA THR A 96 15.78 4.39 17.79
C THR A 96 15.19 5.33 16.75
N GLU A 97 15.88 5.49 15.61
CA GLU A 97 15.41 6.18 14.40
C GLU A 97 15.51 5.24 13.19
N ALA A 98 14.49 5.27 12.32
CA ALA A 98 14.43 4.47 11.10
C ALA A 98 14.03 5.33 9.91
N ASN A 99 14.74 5.20 8.80
CA ASN A 99 14.33 5.82 7.55
C ASN A 99 13.15 5.05 6.97
N GLU A 100 12.07 5.75 6.69
CA GLU A 100 10.85 5.16 6.16
C GLU A 100 10.57 5.63 4.73
N ILE A 101 10.18 4.67 3.89
CA ILE A 101 9.53 4.97 2.62
C ILE A 101 8.03 4.87 2.84
N ILE A 102 7.30 5.96 2.55
CA ILE A 102 5.84 5.97 2.57
C ILE A 102 5.33 6.02 1.14
N LEU A 103 4.82 4.88 0.66
CA LEU A 103 4.20 4.79 -0.66
C LEU A 103 2.70 5.04 -0.52
N VAL A 104 2.18 6.04 -1.25
CA VAL A 104 0.75 6.34 -1.30
C VAL A 104 0.28 6.26 -2.75
N VAL A 105 -0.66 5.37 -3.03
CA VAL A 105 -1.24 5.23 -4.37
C VAL A 105 -2.71 5.60 -4.32
N ARG A 106 -3.16 6.40 -5.29
CA ARG A 106 -4.56 6.74 -5.50
C ARG A 106 -4.97 6.34 -6.90
N ARG A 107 -5.91 5.39 -6.99
CA ARG A 107 -6.59 5.08 -8.24
C ARG A 107 -7.93 5.83 -8.20
N GLU A 108 -7.99 7.04 -8.74
CA GLU A 108 -9.26 7.76 -8.83
C GLU A 108 -10.17 7.14 -9.88
N VAL A 109 -11.27 6.54 -9.45
CA VAL A 109 -12.33 6.06 -10.35
C VAL A 109 -13.14 7.29 -10.77
N ALA A 110 -13.31 7.50 -12.09
CA ALA A 110 -14.18 8.54 -12.63
C ALA A 110 -15.65 8.13 -12.50
#